data_AF-A0A1U8P8E6-F1
#
_entry.id   AF-A0A1U8P8E6-F1
#
_cell.length_a   1.000
_cell.length_b   1.000
_cell.length_c   1.000
_cell.angle_alpha   90.00
_cell.angle_beta   90.00
_cell.angle_gamma   90.00
#
_symmetry.space_group_name_H-M   'P 1'
#
loop_
_entity.id
_entity.type
_entity.pdbx_description
1 polymer ?
#
loop_
_entity_poly.entity_id
_entity_poly.type
_entity_poly.pdbx_seq_one_letter_code
_entity_poly.pdbx_strand_id
1 'polypeptide(L)'
;MFSSSWKLTLLSLAIVPVISVAIRRLGRYLKELSHKTQAAAAVASSIAEESFGAIRTVRSFAQEGFAISNYTEKVDETLQLGLKQAKLVGLFFGGVNAAFTFSVMAVVFYGAYLTITGSMTVGSLTSFILYSLTVGSAVSSLSGLYSTAMKAAGASRRVFQLLDRVSSMPKSGDKCPEGNPDGDVELKDVWFAYPSRPSDMILKGITLKLKPGSKVALVSLYFGTKALMLVYDIRLIAQQALMPVYDIRLNA
;
A
#
# COMPACT_ATOMS: atom_id res chain seq x y z
N MET A 1 27.61 -5.01 32.52
CA MET A 1 26.55 -4.60 33.47
C MET A 1 26.43 -5.57 34.64
N PHE A 2 26.13 -6.86 34.42
CA PHE A 2 26.06 -7.87 35.50
C PHE A 2 27.34 -8.04 36.32
N SER A 3 28.54 -7.92 35.71
CA SER A 3 29.82 -8.03 36.44
C SER A 3 30.15 -6.82 37.32
N SER A 4 29.57 -5.64 37.07
CA SER A 4 29.81 -4.44 37.90
C SER A 4 28.79 -4.31 39.03
N SER A 5 27.51 -4.63 38.77
CA SER A 5 26.51 -4.76 39.82
C SER A 5 25.24 -5.46 39.35
N TRP A 6 25.03 -6.66 39.86
CA TRP A 6 23.86 -7.47 39.57
C TRP A 6 22.55 -6.85 40.08
N LYS A 7 22.57 -6.15 41.24
CA LYS A 7 21.40 -5.50 41.84
C LYS A 7 20.80 -4.39 40.97
N LEU A 8 21.64 -3.50 40.45
CA LEU A 8 21.23 -2.42 39.54
C LEU A 8 20.78 -2.96 38.18
N THR A 9 21.45 -4.02 37.70
CA THR A 9 21.08 -4.63 36.42
C THR A 9 19.71 -5.30 36.49
N LEU A 10 19.40 -6.03 37.58
CA LEU A 10 18.08 -6.65 37.80
C LEU A 10 16.96 -5.62 37.90
N LEU A 11 17.21 -4.50 38.59
CA LEU A 11 16.25 -3.39 38.68
C LEU A 11 15.95 -2.81 37.29
N SER A 12 16.98 -2.51 36.50
CA SER A 12 16.81 -2.01 35.13
C SER A 12 16.07 -3.02 34.24
N LEU A 13 16.39 -4.31 34.37
CA LEU A 13 15.78 -5.38 33.59
C LEU A 13 14.31 -5.60 33.95
N ALA A 14 13.89 -5.27 35.18
CA ALA A 14 12.50 -5.32 35.60
C ALA A 14 11.69 -4.11 35.10
N ILE A 15 12.29 -2.92 35.03
CA ILE A 15 11.61 -1.68 34.62
C ILE A 15 11.37 -1.64 33.10
N VAL A 16 12.36 -2.07 32.31
CA VAL A 16 12.28 -2.07 30.83
C VAL A 16 11.04 -2.78 30.26
N PRO A 17 10.70 -4.03 30.65
CA PRO A 17 9.52 -4.72 30.10
C PRO A 17 8.21 -4.07 30.50
N VAL A 18 8.10 -3.48 31.70
CA VAL A 18 6.90 -2.77 32.14
C VAL A 18 6.63 -1.56 31.24
N ILE A 19 7.67 -0.75 30.99
CA ILE A 19 7.58 0.40 30.08
C ILE A 19 7.29 -0.09 28.64
N SER A 20 7.93 -1.17 28.20
CA SER A 20 7.76 -1.71 26.85
C SER A 20 6.33 -2.21 26.59
N VAL A 21 5.70 -2.85 27.56
CA VAL A 21 4.29 -3.29 27.47
C VAL A 21 3.35 -2.10 27.40
N ALA A 22 3.58 -1.06 28.19
CA ALA A 22 2.81 0.17 28.14
C ALA A 22 2.91 0.84 26.74
N ILE A 23 4.13 1.01 26.23
CA ILE A 23 4.38 1.55 24.88
C ILE A 23 3.68 0.71 23.82
N ARG A 24 3.73 -0.63 23.93
CA ARG A 24 3.11 -1.53 22.94
C ARG A 24 1.59 -1.42 22.91
N ARG A 25 0.92 -1.40 24.08
CA ARG A 25 -0.56 -1.24 24.13
C ARG A 25 -0.99 0.11 23.57
N LEU A 26 -0.30 1.16 23.99
CA LEU A 26 -0.58 2.53 23.56
C LEU A 26 -0.29 2.75 22.07
N GLY A 27 0.79 2.17 21.56
CA GLY A 27 1.15 2.20 20.14
C GLY A 27 0.12 1.52 19.25
N ARG A 28 -0.51 0.43 19.71
CA ARG A 28 -1.62 -0.20 18.99
C ARG A 28 -2.84 0.72 18.89
N TYR A 29 -3.21 1.36 19.99
CA TYR A 29 -4.33 2.30 20.01
C TYR A 29 -4.08 3.52 19.10
N LEU A 30 -2.86 4.07 19.14
CA LEU A 30 -2.44 5.15 18.26
C LEU A 30 -2.50 4.76 16.78
N LYS A 31 -2.09 3.54 16.45
CA LYS A 31 -2.15 3.03 15.07
C LYS A 31 -3.59 2.96 14.56
N GLU A 32 -4.52 2.47 15.37
CA GLU A 32 -5.93 2.40 14.99
C GLU A 32 -6.54 3.79 14.80
N LEU A 33 -6.24 4.74 15.68
CA LEU A 33 -6.70 6.12 15.54
C LEU A 33 -6.12 6.79 14.29
N SER A 34 -4.84 6.56 14.01
CA SER A 34 -4.20 7.05 12.78
C SER A 34 -4.84 6.48 11.51
N HIS A 35 -5.26 5.21 11.53
CA HIS A 35 -5.99 4.62 10.40
C HIS A 35 -7.34 5.31 10.19
N LYS A 36 -8.09 5.62 11.26
CA LYS A 36 -9.37 6.33 11.18
C LYS A 36 -9.19 7.74 10.61
N THR A 37 -8.18 8.48 11.08
CA THR A 37 -7.87 9.83 10.56
C THR A 37 -7.47 9.78 9.07
N GLN A 38 -6.64 8.80 8.67
CA GLN A 38 -6.26 8.64 7.26
C GLN A 38 -7.45 8.23 6.37
N ALA A 39 -8.35 7.39 6.86
CA ALA A 39 -9.55 7.01 6.12
C ALA A 39 -10.49 8.21 5.90
N ALA A 40 -10.71 9.04 6.93
CA ALA A 40 -11.49 10.27 6.81
C ALA A 40 -10.87 11.25 5.81
N ALA A 41 -9.55 11.45 5.87
CA ALA A 41 -8.82 12.27 4.91
C ALA A 41 -8.95 11.74 3.47
N ALA A 42 -8.88 10.42 3.28
CA ALA A 42 -9.04 9.80 1.96
C ALA A 42 -10.46 10.02 1.38
N VAL A 43 -11.49 9.99 2.22
CA VAL A 43 -12.87 10.32 1.79
C VAL A 43 -12.97 11.77 1.34
N ALA A 44 -12.40 12.71 2.10
CA ALA A 44 -12.38 14.12 1.71
C ALA A 44 -11.63 14.34 0.39
N SER A 45 -10.47 13.69 0.21
CA SER A 45 -9.71 13.73 -1.05
C SER A 45 -10.50 13.13 -2.21
N SER A 46 -11.22 12.02 -2.01
CA SER A 46 -12.06 11.41 -3.04
C SER A 46 -13.18 12.33 -3.50
N ILE A 47 -13.84 13.05 -2.58
CA ILE A 47 -14.90 14.02 -2.91
C ILE A 47 -14.33 15.18 -3.73
N ALA A 48 -13.14 15.66 -3.37
CA ALA A 48 -12.46 16.71 -4.12
C ALA A 48 -12.10 16.22 -5.54
N GLU A 49 -11.55 15.02 -5.64
CA GLU A 49 -11.17 14.41 -6.93
C GLU A 49 -12.39 14.21 -7.84
N GLU A 50 -13.51 13.72 -7.30
CA GLU A 50 -14.78 13.60 -8.03
C GLU A 50 -15.30 14.96 -8.50
N SER A 51 -15.29 15.96 -7.60
CA SER A 51 -15.78 17.31 -7.90
C SER A 51 -14.94 18.00 -8.98
N PHE A 52 -13.61 17.85 -8.94
CA PHE A 52 -12.72 18.39 -9.97
C PHE A 52 -12.79 17.61 -11.27
N GLY A 53 -12.87 16.27 -11.20
CA GLY A 53 -13.03 15.41 -12.38
C GLY A 53 -14.34 15.71 -13.13
N ALA A 54 -15.40 16.02 -12.39
CA ALA A 54 -16.71 16.37 -12.93
C ALA A 54 -17.01 17.88 -12.91
N ILE A 55 -15.99 18.76 -12.94
CA ILE A 55 -16.18 20.22 -12.78
C ILE A 55 -17.16 20.84 -13.78
N ARG A 56 -17.20 20.33 -15.02
CA ARG A 56 -18.17 20.76 -16.04
C ARG A 56 -19.60 20.43 -15.62
N THR A 57 -19.82 19.26 -15.03
CA THR A 57 -21.12 18.83 -14.50
C THR A 57 -21.52 19.71 -13.33
N VAL A 58 -20.63 19.93 -12.35
CA VAL A 58 -20.90 20.79 -11.18
C VAL A 58 -21.31 22.20 -11.61
N ARG A 59 -20.60 22.79 -12.58
CA ARG A 59 -20.91 24.10 -13.17
C ARG A 59 -22.23 24.11 -13.93
N SER A 60 -22.52 23.04 -14.69
CA SER A 60 -23.78 22.95 -15.45
C SER A 60 -25.02 22.92 -14.56
N PHE A 61 -24.88 22.41 -13.33
CA PHE A 61 -25.95 22.39 -12.32
C PHE A 61 -25.84 23.54 -11.31
N ALA A 62 -24.86 24.46 -11.45
CA ALA A 62 -24.59 25.55 -10.51
C ALA A 62 -24.49 25.10 -9.03
N GLN A 63 -23.86 23.94 -8.79
CA GLN A 63 -23.74 23.29 -7.47
C GLN A 63 -22.36 23.48 -6.82
N GLU A 64 -21.59 24.51 -7.18
CA GLU A 64 -20.26 24.76 -6.60
C GLU A 64 -20.32 24.95 -5.08
N GLY A 65 -21.32 25.69 -4.58
CA GLY A 65 -21.50 25.92 -3.15
C GLY A 65 -21.77 24.64 -2.37
N PHE A 66 -22.56 23.72 -2.94
CA PHE A 66 -22.83 22.41 -2.35
C PHE A 66 -21.57 21.55 -2.29
N ALA A 67 -20.79 21.51 -3.39
CA ALA A 67 -19.53 20.77 -3.43
C ALA A 67 -18.51 21.30 -2.40
N ILE A 68 -18.40 22.62 -2.26
CA ILE A 68 -17.55 23.25 -1.25
C ILE A 68 -18.02 22.89 0.16
N SER A 69 -19.31 23.02 0.45
CA SER A 69 -19.88 22.69 1.77
C SER A 69 -19.64 21.24 2.15
N ASN A 70 -19.88 20.30 1.22
CA ASN A 70 -19.67 18.88 1.45
C ASN A 70 -18.20 18.55 1.72
N TYR A 71 -17.27 19.16 0.98
CA TYR A 71 -15.84 19.04 1.24
C TYR A 71 -15.45 19.62 2.60
N THR A 72 -15.94 20.82 2.94
CA THR A 72 -15.67 21.48 4.22
C THR A 72 -16.13 20.63 5.41
N GLU A 73 -17.31 20.03 5.34
CA GLU A 73 -17.82 19.15 6.40
C GLU A 73 -16.89 17.95 6.64
N LYS A 74 -16.41 17.30 5.56
CA LYS A 74 -15.50 16.15 5.67
C LYS A 74 -14.10 16.53 6.13
N VAL A 75 -13.62 17.71 5.75
CA VAL A 75 -12.35 18.24 6.26
C VAL A 75 -12.47 18.56 7.75
N ASP A 76 -13.57 19.13 8.21
CA ASP A 76 -13.76 19.44 9.64
C ASP A 76 -13.89 18.17 10.49
N GLU A 77 -14.60 17.15 10.00
CA GLU A 77 -14.63 15.81 10.61
C GLU A 77 -13.22 15.22 10.76
N THR A 78 -12.40 15.33 9.70
CA THR A 78 -10.99 14.90 9.70
C THR A 78 -10.15 15.71 10.69
N LEU A 79 -10.37 17.02 10.77
CA LEU A 79 -9.66 17.92 11.68
C LEU A 79 -9.98 17.57 13.14
N GLN A 80 -11.24 17.33 13.49
CA GLN A 80 -11.64 16.96 14.85
C GLN A 80 -11.02 15.62 15.28
N LEU A 81 -10.97 14.64 14.38
CA LEU A 81 -10.28 13.37 14.61
C LEU A 81 -8.76 13.58 14.79
N GLY A 82 -8.16 14.41 13.93
CA GLY A 82 -6.75 14.78 13.98
C GLY A 82 -6.37 15.50 15.28
N LEU A 83 -7.20 16.42 15.77
CA LEU A 83 -6.98 17.12 17.04
C LEU A 83 -7.05 16.17 18.24
N LYS A 84 -8.04 15.26 18.26
CA LYS A 84 -8.12 14.20 19.28
C LYS A 84 -6.88 13.31 19.26
N GLN A 85 -6.43 12.92 18.06
CA GLN A 85 -5.20 12.16 17.89
C GLN A 85 -3.98 12.93 18.38
N ALA A 86 -3.81 14.19 17.99
CA ALA A 86 -2.67 15.02 18.35
C ALA A 86 -2.57 15.23 19.87
N LYS A 87 -3.69 15.53 20.54
CA LYS A 87 -3.73 15.66 22.00
C LYS A 87 -3.29 14.37 22.69
N LEU A 88 -3.76 13.24 22.18
CA LEU A 88 -3.45 11.94 22.73
C LEU A 88 -1.98 11.54 22.50
N VAL A 89 -1.46 11.78 21.29
CA VAL A 89 -0.04 11.62 20.94
C VAL A 89 0.82 12.48 21.86
N GLY A 90 0.47 13.75 22.05
CA GLY A 90 1.21 14.67 22.92
C GLY A 90 1.27 14.17 24.37
N LEU A 91 0.12 13.77 24.92
CA LEU A 91 0.05 13.21 26.27
C LEU A 91 0.88 11.92 26.40
N PHE A 92 0.88 11.07 25.37
CA PHE A 92 1.64 9.83 25.38
C PHE A 92 3.14 10.05 25.25
N PHE A 93 3.59 10.90 24.32
CA PHE A 93 5.01 11.23 24.20
C PHE A 93 5.53 11.90 25.46
N GLY A 94 4.75 12.79 26.06
CA GLY A 94 5.06 13.38 27.36
C GLY A 94 5.15 12.33 28.47
N GLY A 95 4.15 11.45 28.58
CA GLY A 95 4.09 10.40 29.59
C GLY A 95 5.21 9.36 29.47
N VAL A 96 5.55 8.94 28.25
CA VAL A 96 6.66 8.00 28.00
C VAL A 96 8.00 8.65 28.31
N ASN A 97 8.22 9.92 27.90
CA ASN A 97 9.44 10.65 28.26
C ASN A 97 9.55 10.84 29.77
N ALA A 98 8.46 11.22 30.44
CA ALA A 98 8.45 11.37 31.90
C ALA A 98 8.78 10.03 32.58
N ALA A 99 8.14 8.93 32.18
CA ALA A 99 8.42 7.59 32.72
C ALA A 99 9.87 7.16 32.49
N PHE A 100 10.44 7.46 31.32
CA PHE A 100 11.85 7.20 31.02
C PHE A 100 12.78 8.02 31.92
N THR A 101 12.54 9.32 32.06
CA THR A 101 13.32 10.20 32.95
C THR A 101 13.22 9.77 34.41
N PHE A 102 12.02 9.42 34.89
CA PHE A 102 11.83 8.87 36.24
C PHE A 102 12.56 7.55 36.44
N SER A 103 12.56 6.66 35.44
CA SER A 103 13.33 5.41 35.49
C SER A 103 14.83 5.67 35.62
N VAL A 104 15.38 6.58 34.81
CA VAL A 104 16.81 6.95 34.91
C VAL A 104 17.11 7.57 36.27
N MET A 105 16.26 8.47 36.74
CA MET A 105 16.40 9.10 38.05
C MET A 105 16.39 8.08 39.19
N ALA A 106 15.48 7.10 39.15
CA ALA A 106 15.42 6.03 40.16
C ALA A 106 16.69 5.15 40.16
N VAL A 107 17.21 4.82 38.97
CA VAL A 107 18.45 4.05 38.83
C VAL A 107 19.65 4.83 39.38
N VAL A 108 19.75 6.13 39.07
CA VAL A 108 20.82 6.99 39.57
C VAL A 108 20.72 7.19 41.08
N PHE A 109 19.53 7.43 41.62
CA PHE A 109 19.31 7.60 43.05
C PHE A 109 19.67 6.33 43.83
N TYR A 110 19.21 5.16 43.37
CA TYR A 110 19.55 3.89 43.99
C TYR A 110 21.05 3.57 43.87
N GLY A 111 21.66 3.88 42.71
CA GLY A 111 23.10 3.71 42.51
C GLY A 111 23.95 4.62 43.41
N ALA A 112 23.52 5.87 43.63
CA ALA A 112 24.15 6.80 44.55
C ALA A 112 24.07 6.28 46.00
N TYR A 113 22.89 5.79 46.42
CA TYR A 113 22.71 5.17 47.73
C TYR A 113 23.64 3.95 47.94
N LEU A 114 23.80 3.10 46.92
CA LEU A 114 24.70 1.93 46.97
C LEU A 114 26.18 2.31 47.05
N THR A 115 26.54 3.48 46.52
CA THR A 115 27.90 4.02 46.58
C THR A 115 28.18 4.62 47.97
N ILE A 116 27.22 5.33 48.55
CA ILE A 116 27.33 5.90 49.91
C ILE A 116 27.42 4.81 50.98
N THR A 117 26.68 3.72 50.81
CA THR A 117 26.70 2.54 51.72
C THR A 117 27.92 1.64 51.54
N GLY A 118 28.91 2.04 50.72
CA GLY A 118 30.18 1.32 50.53
C GLY A 118 30.06 0.02 49.74
N SER A 119 28.88 -0.31 49.21
CA SER A 119 28.64 -1.54 48.45
C SER A 119 29.13 -1.46 47.00
N MET A 120 29.45 -0.26 46.50
CA MET A 120 29.98 0.00 45.15
C MET A 120 30.97 1.17 45.14
N THR A 121 31.91 1.14 44.18
CA THR A 121 32.79 2.28 43.89
C THR A 121 32.14 3.22 42.86
N VAL A 122 32.50 4.51 42.91
CA VAL A 122 32.05 5.54 41.95
C VAL A 122 32.38 5.13 40.51
N GLY A 123 33.54 4.49 40.28
CA GLY A 123 33.94 3.99 38.95
C GLY A 123 33.06 2.85 38.41
N SER A 124 32.49 2.03 39.30
CA SER A 124 31.54 0.98 38.90
C SER A 124 30.19 1.57 38.50
N LEU A 125 29.76 2.65 39.17
CA LEU A 125 28.54 3.38 38.83
C LEU A 125 28.66 4.08 37.47
N THR A 126 29.75 4.81 37.23
CA THR A 126 29.96 5.52 35.95
C THR A 126 30.08 4.53 34.79
N SER A 127 30.79 3.42 34.98
CA SER A 127 30.86 2.33 34.00
C SER A 127 29.48 1.73 33.72
N PHE A 128 28.65 1.54 34.75
CA PHE A 128 27.28 1.05 34.58
C PHE A 128 26.41 2.01 33.76
N ILE A 129 26.50 3.32 34.00
CA ILE A 129 25.77 4.34 33.23
C ILE A 129 26.21 4.33 31.77
N LEU A 130 27.53 4.32 31.51
CA LEU A 130 28.07 4.27 30.15
C LEU A 130 27.62 3.00 29.40
N TYR A 131 27.69 1.84 30.04
CA TYR A 131 27.20 0.60 29.44
C TYR A 131 25.68 0.61 29.21
N SER A 132 24.90 1.21 30.12
CA SER A 132 23.44 1.34 29.94
C SER A 132 23.10 2.16 28.70
N LEU A 133 23.81 3.27 28.48
CA LEU A 133 23.61 4.13 27.30
C LEU A 133 23.96 3.39 26.01
N THR A 134 25.07 2.67 25.99
CA THR A 134 25.50 1.87 24.82
C THR A 134 24.53 0.73 24.51
N VAL A 135 24.02 0.03 25.53
CA VAL A 135 23.02 -1.03 25.34
C VAL A 135 21.69 -0.42 24.87
N GLY A 136 21.26 0.69 25.45
CA GLY A 136 20.04 1.39 25.04
C GLY A 136 20.08 1.85 23.58
N SER A 137 21.22 2.41 23.13
CA SER A 137 21.41 2.81 21.73
C SER A 137 21.48 1.60 20.79
N ALA A 138 22.19 0.53 21.17
CA ALA A 138 22.26 -0.69 20.38
C ALA A 138 20.88 -1.36 20.19
N VAL A 139 20.08 -1.43 21.26
CA VAL A 139 18.70 -1.97 21.20
C VAL A 139 17.81 -1.10 20.30
N SER A 140 17.94 0.23 20.40
CA SER A 140 17.19 1.16 19.54
C SER A 140 17.57 1.01 18.07
N SER A 141 18.86 0.89 17.78
CA SER A 141 19.38 0.63 16.43
C SER A 141 18.90 -0.72 15.89
N LEU A 142 18.92 -1.78 16.70
CA LEU A 142 18.42 -3.09 16.31
C LEU A 142 16.92 -3.07 16.01
N SER A 143 16.12 -2.33 16.81
CA SER A 143 14.69 -2.11 16.54
C SER A 143 14.47 -1.35 15.23
N GLY A 144 15.32 -0.37 14.93
CA GLY A 144 15.31 0.36 13.65
C GLY A 144 15.60 -0.56 12.47
N LEU A 145 16.66 -1.36 12.56
CA LEU A 145 17.03 -2.35 11.55
C LEU A 145 15.93 -3.39 11.33
N TYR A 146 15.30 -3.89 12.40
CA TYR A 146 14.18 -4.82 12.32
C TYR A 146 12.98 -4.21 11.57
N SER A 147 12.65 -2.96 11.85
CA SER A 147 11.59 -2.23 11.13
C SER A 147 11.91 -2.08 9.64
N THR A 148 13.16 -1.73 9.30
CA THR A 148 13.61 -1.62 7.91
C THR A 148 13.58 -2.97 7.20
N ALA A 149 14.02 -4.04 7.85
CA ALA A 149 13.97 -5.40 7.30
C ALA A 149 12.53 -5.84 7.02
N MET A 150 11.58 -5.55 7.93
CA MET A 150 10.16 -5.85 7.72
C MET A 150 9.55 -5.07 6.56
N LYS A 151 9.93 -3.79 6.41
CA LYS A 151 9.52 -2.98 5.24
C LYS A 151 10.10 -3.54 3.94
N ALA A 152 11.38 -3.93 3.94
CA ALA A 152 12.03 -4.54 2.79
C ALA A 152 11.34 -5.85 2.40
N ALA A 153 11.07 -6.75 3.36
CA ALA A 153 10.36 -8.00 3.11
C ALA A 153 8.95 -7.76 2.51
N GLY A 154 8.20 -6.79 3.02
CA GLY A 154 6.89 -6.42 2.48
C GLY A 154 6.95 -5.80 1.07
N ALA A 155 7.99 -5.02 0.77
CA ALA A 155 8.23 -4.47 -0.57
C ALA A 155 8.63 -5.58 -1.55
N SER A 156 9.57 -6.44 -1.17
CA SER A 156 10.01 -7.59 -1.97
C SER A 156 8.84 -8.50 -2.31
N ARG A 157 7.93 -8.78 -1.37
CA ARG A 157 6.73 -9.58 -1.64
C ARG A 157 5.88 -9.02 -2.80
N ARG A 158 5.71 -7.69 -2.86
CA ARG A 158 4.97 -7.03 -3.96
C ARG A 158 5.71 -7.14 -5.29
N VAL A 159 7.04 -7.04 -5.27
CA VAL A 159 7.88 -7.21 -6.48
C VAL A 159 7.80 -8.65 -6.98
N PHE A 160 7.97 -9.64 -6.11
CA PHE A 160 7.85 -11.05 -6.48
C PHE A 160 6.44 -11.41 -6.95
N GLN A 161 5.39 -10.86 -6.34
CA GLN A 161 4.01 -11.01 -6.84
C GLN A 161 3.84 -10.52 -8.28
N LEU A 162 4.55 -9.46 -8.66
CA LEU A 162 4.52 -8.96 -10.04
C LEU A 162 5.39 -9.80 -10.98
N LEU A 163 6.54 -10.28 -10.51
CA LEU A 163 7.48 -11.09 -11.28
C LEU A 163 6.92 -12.49 -11.58
N ASP A 164 6.29 -13.11 -10.58
CA ASP A 164 5.69 -14.45 -10.66
C ASP A 164 4.28 -14.41 -11.29
N ARG A 165 3.77 -13.22 -11.65
CA ARG A 165 2.47 -13.07 -12.29
C ARG A 165 2.51 -13.71 -13.67
N VAL A 166 1.89 -14.89 -13.80
CA VAL A 166 1.65 -15.53 -15.09
C VAL A 166 0.66 -14.68 -15.88
N SER A 167 1.10 -14.20 -17.05
CA SER A 167 0.23 -13.48 -17.97
C SER A 167 -0.86 -14.42 -18.49
N SER A 168 -2.13 -14.00 -18.38
CA SER A 168 -3.24 -14.71 -19.00
C SER A 168 -3.19 -14.71 -20.53
N MET A 169 -2.34 -13.86 -21.12
CA MET A 169 -2.01 -13.90 -22.55
C MET A 169 -0.56 -14.39 -22.69
N PRO A 170 -0.31 -15.62 -23.16
CA PRO A 170 1.04 -16.08 -23.43
C PRO A 170 1.68 -15.15 -24.47
N LYS A 171 3.00 -14.87 -24.33
CA LYS A 171 3.74 -14.17 -25.40
C LYS A 171 3.58 -14.98 -26.68
N SER A 172 2.97 -14.38 -27.69
CA SER A 172 2.78 -14.99 -29.00
C SER A 172 4.14 -15.45 -29.53
N GLY A 173 4.22 -16.71 -29.96
CA GLY A 173 5.47 -17.43 -30.18
C GLY A 173 6.42 -16.80 -31.21
N ASP A 174 7.71 -17.10 -31.05
CA ASP A 174 8.85 -16.78 -31.93
C ASP A 174 8.73 -17.31 -33.38
N LYS A 175 7.57 -17.81 -33.78
CA LYS A 175 7.34 -18.34 -35.12
C LYS A 175 6.67 -17.26 -35.95
N CYS A 176 7.49 -16.49 -36.66
CA CYS A 176 7.01 -15.84 -37.88
C CYS A 176 6.60 -16.96 -38.85
N PRO A 177 5.38 -17.00 -39.39
CA PRO A 177 5.03 -17.99 -40.40
C PRO A 177 6.00 -17.85 -41.58
N GLU A 178 6.79 -18.90 -41.85
CA GLU A 178 7.67 -18.95 -43.02
C GLU A 178 6.81 -19.16 -44.28
N GLY A 179 6.72 -18.11 -45.10
CA GLY A 179 5.92 -18.08 -46.32
C GLY A 179 5.40 -16.68 -46.61
N ASN A 180 4.90 -16.43 -47.83
CA ASN A 180 4.08 -15.27 -48.12
C ASN A 180 2.65 -15.65 -47.73
N PRO A 181 2.14 -15.31 -46.53
CA PRO A 181 0.79 -15.69 -46.15
C PRO A 181 -0.18 -15.09 -47.17
N ASP A 182 -1.02 -15.94 -47.77
CA ASP A 182 -2.25 -15.46 -48.39
C ASP A 182 -3.02 -14.76 -47.27
N GLY A 183 -3.01 -13.43 -47.26
CA GLY A 183 -3.56 -12.57 -46.21
C GLY A 183 -5.09 -12.63 -46.07
N ASP A 184 -5.68 -13.82 -46.26
CA ASP A 184 -7.07 -14.15 -45.96
C ASP A 184 -7.28 -14.18 -44.44
N VAL A 185 -8.23 -13.39 -43.96
CA VAL A 185 -8.59 -13.32 -42.54
C VAL A 185 -10.07 -13.65 -42.40
N GLU A 186 -10.39 -14.73 -41.68
CA GLU A 186 -11.76 -15.15 -41.42
C GLU A 186 -12.05 -15.12 -39.91
N LEU A 187 -13.05 -14.33 -39.53
CA LEU A 187 -13.67 -14.32 -38.20
C LEU A 187 -14.98 -15.08 -38.33
N LYS A 188 -15.19 -16.09 -37.48
CA LYS A 188 -16.38 -16.93 -37.52
C LYS A 188 -17.02 -16.99 -36.15
N ASP A 189 -18.28 -16.56 -36.08
CA ASP A 189 -19.10 -16.56 -34.86
C ASP A 189 -18.35 -16.04 -33.62
N VAL A 190 -17.81 -14.83 -33.70
CA VAL A 190 -16.99 -14.27 -32.61
C VAL A 190 -17.87 -13.55 -31.59
N TRP A 191 -17.73 -13.97 -30.33
CA TRP A 191 -18.39 -13.39 -29.15
C TRP A 191 -17.35 -12.76 -28.23
N PHE A 192 -17.57 -11.52 -27.81
CA PHE A 192 -16.60 -10.80 -26.96
C PHE A 192 -17.27 -9.83 -25.99
N ALA A 193 -16.79 -9.85 -24.75
CA ALA A 193 -17.12 -8.90 -23.70
C ALA A 193 -15.83 -8.46 -22.98
N TYR A 194 -15.78 -7.20 -22.53
CA TYR A 194 -14.62 -6.71 -21.77
C TYR A 194 -14.56 -7.37 -20.38
N PRO A 195 -13.36 -7.75 -19.88
CA PRO A 195 -13.23 -8.30 -18.53
C PRO A 195 -13.70 -7.35 -17.42
N SER A 196 -13.64 -6.04 -17.65
CA SER A 196 -14.14 -5.01 -16.72
C SER A 196 -15.67 -4.90 -16.72
N ARG A 197 -16.36 -5.41 -17.74
CA ARG A 197 -17.82 -5.41 -17.89
C ARG A 197 -18.30 -6.71 -18.56
N PRO A 198 -18.23 -7.86 -17.85
CA PRO A 198 -18.52 -9.17 -18.45
C PRO A 198 -19.99 -9.35 -18.86
N SER A 199 -20.91 -8.58 -18.27
CA SER A 199 -22.33 -8.59 -18.61
C SER A 199 -22.64 -7.92 -19.95
N ASP A 200 -21.78 -6.99 -20.40
CA ASP A 200 -22.02 -6.17 -21.59
C ASP A 200 -21.29 -6.77 -22.79
N MET A 201 -22.00 -7.61 -23.53
CA MET A 201 -21.47 -8.29 -24.69
C MET A 201 -21.42 -7.36 -25.91
N ILE A 202 -20.21 -7.10 -26.40
CA ILE A 202 -19.94 -6.10 -27.45
C ILE A 202 -19.96 -6.74 -28.85
N LEU A 203 -19.34 -7.90 -29.02
CA LEU A 203 -19.45 -8.70 -30.25
C LEU A 203 -20.39 -9.87 -29.97
N LYS A 204 -21.42 -10.02 -30.81
CA LYS A 204 -22.48 -11.04 -30.68
C LYS A 204 -22.55 -11.85 -31.98
N GLY A 205 -21.70 -12.86 -32.11
CA GLY A 205 -21.69 -13.77 -33.24
C GLY A 205 -21.34 -13.13 -34.58
N ILE A 206 -20.31 -12.27 -34.61
CA ILE A 206 -19.88 -11.63 -35.86
C ILE A 206 -19.09 -12.62 -36.71
N THR A 207 -19.47 -12.73 -37.98
CA THR A 207 -18.76 -13.49 -39.01
C THR A 207 -18.30 -12.53 -40.12
N LEU A 208 -17.00 -12.48 -40.39
CA LEU A 208 -16.40 -11.58 -41.39
C LEU A 208 -15.28 -12.32 -42.12
N LYS A 209 -15.25 -12.20 -43.45
CA LYS A 209 -14.20 -12.75 -44.30
C LYS A 209 -13.53 -11.63 -45.10
N LEU A 210 -12.23 -11.44 -44.90
CA LEU A 210 -11.41 -10.42 -45.55
C LEU A 210 -10.44 -11.11 -46.51
N LYS A 211 -10.45 -10.70 -47.78
CA LYS A 211 -9.55 -11.25 -48.81
C LYS A 211 -8.30 -10.39 -49.00
N PRO A 212 -7.16 -10.98 -49.43
CA PRO A 212 -5.96 -10.24 -49.79
C PRO A 212 -6.27 -9.12 -50.79
N GLY A 213 -5.79 -7.91 -50.52
CA GLY A 213 -5.97 -6.74 -51.38
C GLY A 213 -7.37 -6.10 -51.36
N SER A 214 -8.33 -6.65 -50.61
CA SER A 214 -9.67 -6.05 -50.47
C SER A 214 -9.67 -4.90 -49.46
N LYS A 215 -10.40 -3.82 -49.79
CA LYS A 215 -10.65 -2.70 -48.88
C LYS A 215 -12.05 -2.86 -48.29
N VAL A 216 -12.13 -3.17 -47.00
CA VAL A 216 -13.41 -3.29 -46.30
C VAL A 216 -13.59 -2.11 -45.35
N ALA A 217 -14.71 -1.42 -45.47
CA ALA A 217 -15.06 -0.31 -44.59
C ALA A 217 -15.99 -0.81 -43.47
N LEU A 218 -15.53 -0.70 -42.23
CA LEU A 218 -16.34 -1.00 -41.05
C LEU A 218 -17.18 0.20 -40.67
N VAL A 219 -18.49 0.07 -40.83
CA VAL A 219 -19.47 1.08 -40.43
C VAL A 219 -20.22 0.56 -39.20
N SER A 220 -20.25 1.39 -38.16
CA SER A 220 -20.98 1.18 -36.92
C SER A 220 -21.65 2.51 -36.55
N LEU A 221 -22.82 2.42 -35.91
CA LEU A 221 -23.50 3.57 -35.31
C LEU A 221 -22.83 4.06 -34.03
N TYR A 222 -22.10 3.18 -33.34
CA TYR A 222 -21.46 3.49 -32.06
C TYR A 222 -19.93 3.51 -32.21
N PHE A 223 -19.31 4.59 -31.76
CA PHE A 223 -17.86 4.78 -31.84
C PHE A 223 -17.09 3.71 -31.05
N GLY A 224 -17.65 3.22 -29.95
CA GLY A 224 -17.03 2.20 -29.09
C GLY A 224 -16.77 0.86 -29.79
N THR A 225 -17.67 0.40 -30.66
CA THR A 225 -17.50 -0.85 -31.43
C THR A 225 -16.50 -0.70 -32.58
N LYS A 226 -16.42 0.49 -33.19
CA LYS A 226 -15.39 0.84 -34.18
C LYS A 226 -14.00 0.84 -33.56
N ALA A 227 -13.85 1.54 -32.43
CA ALA A 227 -12.59 1.60 -31.71
C ALA A 227 -12.16 0.23 -31.20
N LEU A 228 -13.10 -0.63 -30.76
CA LEU A 228 -12.81 -2.00 -30.33
C LEU A 228 -12.09 -2.82 -31.40
N MET A 229 -12.58 -2.76 -32.65
CA MET A 229 -12.02 -3.53 -33.76
C MET A 229 -10.73 -2.93 -34.34
N LEU A 230 -10.43 -1.66 -34.02
CA LEU A 230 -9.18 -0.99 -34.41
C LEU A 230 -8.08 -1.11 -33.35
N VAL A 231 -8.44 -1.02 -32.06
CA VAL A 231 -7.49 -1.05 -30.93
C VAL A 231 -7.02 -2.47 -30.66
N TYR A 232 -7.93 -3.43 -30.73
CA TYR A 232 -7.55 -4.83 -30.80
C TYR A 232 -7.39 -5.17 -32.27
N ASP A 233 -6.15 -5.07 -32.76
CA ASP A 233 -5.74 -5.70 -34.02
C ASP A 233 -6.45 -7.07 -34.12
N ILE A 234 -6.98 -7.42 -35.29
CA ILE A 234 -7.81 -8.62 -35.48
C ILE A 234 -7.11 -9.87 -34.90
N ARG A 235 -5.77 -9.88 -34.93
CA ARG A 235 -4.91 -10.89 -34.29
C ARG A 235 -5.10 -11.02 -32.77
N LEU A 236 -5.31 -9.91 -32.05
CA LEU A 236 -5.47 -9.88 -30.59
C LEU A 236 -6.89 -10.27 -30.16
N ILE A 237 -7.91 -9.88 -30.94
CA ILE A 237 -9.30 -10.36 -30.75
C ILE A 237 -9.36 -11.89 -30.98
N ALA A 238 -8.68 -12.35 -32.03
CA ALA A 238 -8.60 -13.77 -32.35
C ALA A 238 -7.84 -14.57 -31.27
N GLN A 239 -6.78 -14.01 -30.69
CA GLN A 239 -6.09 -14.61 -29.53
C GLN A 239 -6.91 -14.60 -28.23
N GLN A 240 -7.73 -13.58 -27.98
CA GLN A 240 -8.59 -13.51 -26.80
C GLN A 240 -9.85 -14.37 -26.91
N ALA A 241 -10.38 -14.57 -28.11
CA ALA A 241 -11.49 -15.50 -28.38
C ALA A 241 -11.07 -16.99 -28.25
N LEU A 242 -9.77 -17.26 -28.13
CA LEU A 242 -9.16 -18.60 -28.06
C LEU A 242 -9.20 -19.24 -26.66
N MET A 243 -9.95 -18.68 -25.70
CA MET A 243 -10.26 -19.34 -24.43
C MET A 243 -11.78 -19.54 -24.25
N PRO A 244 -12.28 -20.78 -24.12
CA PRO A 244 -12.10 -21.95 -24.97
C PRO A 244 -13.22 -22.04 -26.05
N VAL A 245 -12.99 -22.79 -27.13
CA VAL A 245 -13.98 -23.43 -28.05
C VAL A 245 -13.89 -23.08 -29.55
N TYR A 246 -13.33 -21.96 -30.02
CA TYR A 246 -13.36 -21.68 -31.48
C TYR A 246 -11.99 -21.61 -32.17
N ASP A 247 -11.80 -22.59 -33.07
CA ASP A 247 -10.63 -22.91 -33.90
C ASP A 247 -10.47 -21.87 -35.02
N ILE A 248 -9.36 -21.13 -35.02
CA ILE A 248 -8.99 -20.26 -36.14
C ILE A 248 -8.23 -21.14 -37.14
N ARG A 249 -8.93 -21.58 -38.19
CA ARG A 249 -8.28 -22.17 -39.35
C ARG A 249 -7.63 -21.07 -40.19
N LEU A 250 -6.36 -20.81 -39.93
CA LEU A 250 -5.46 -20.24 -40.93
C LEU A 250 -5.18 -21.36 -41.93
N ASN A 251 -5.93 -21.41 -43.04
CA ASN A 251 -5.54 -22.25 -44.15
C ASN A 251 -4.28 -21.64 -44.77
N ALA A 252 -3.21 -22.43 -44.78
CA ALA A 252 -2.01 -22.18 -45.57
C ALA A 252 -2.27 -22.36 -47.07
#